data_AF-A0A1G7TKL7-F1
#
_entry.id   AF-A0A1G7TKL7-F1
#
_cell.length_a   1.000
_cell.length_b   1.000
_cell.length_c   1.000
_cell.angle_alpha   90.00
_cell.angle_beta   90.00
_cell.angle_gamma   90.00
#
_symmetry.space_group_name_H-M   'P 1'
#
loop_
_entity.id
_entity.type
_entity.pdbx_description
1 polymer ?
#
loop_
_entity_poly.entity_id
_entity_poly.type
_entity_poly.pdbx_seq_one_letter_code
_entity_poly.pdbx_strand_id
1 'polypeptide(L)'
;MTSPLHRSVPVTDAAELTERWRGLLQKMRAPDSRTLCLAWFLPDGTMAELVVPVDDIPVEPDRVMLGNLAQLTEVVAEHERVEPAELHLAFCLERRGPSYLTPDDQAWVAAIEAVLRGREGRDCSVHVAADTWVVPALPRVSW
;
A
#
# COMPACT_ATOMS: atom_id res chain seq x y z
N MET A 1 12.03 7.68 18.36
CA MET A 1 12.50 8.59 17.29
C MET A 1 12.31 7.89 15.95
N THR A 2 11.20 8.15 15.27
CA THR A 2 10.95 7.69 13.91
C THR A 2 11.89 8.43 12.96
N SER A 3 12.94 7.75 12.50
CA SER A 3 13.85 8.30 11.48
C SER A 3 13.02 8.65 10.23
N PRO A 4 13.07 9.90 9.72
CA PRO A 4 12.26 10.31 8.59
C PRO A 4 12.70 9.50 7.38
N LEU A 5 11.94 8.46 7.03
CA LEU A 5 11.90 8.09 5.61
C LEU A 5 11.36 9.34 4.95
N HIS A 6 12.23 10.05 4.23
CA HIS A 6 11.98 11.38 3.69
C HIS A 6 10.67 11.36 2.91
N ARG A 7 9.56 11.67 3.57
CA ARG A 7 8.24 11.81 2.95
C ARG A 7 8.31 12.81 1.79
N SER A 8 9.24 13.76 1.91
CA SER A 8 9.61 14.79 0.94
C SER A 8 10.44 14.32 -0.25
N VAL A 9 10.97 13.10 -0.29
CA VAL A 9 11.64 12.58 -1.49
C VAL A 9 10.59 11.87 -2.34
N PRO A 10 10.31 12.38 -3.57
CA PRO A 10 9.38 11.76 -4.49
C PRO A 10 9.72 10.30 -4.79
N VAL A 11 8.67 9.53 -5.07
CA VAL A 11 8.74 8.21 -5.68
C VAL A 11 8.19 8.36 -7.10
N THR A 12 9.05 8.16 -8.08
CA THR A 12 8.81 8.44 -9.50
C THR A 12 8.71 7.18 -10.36
N ASP A 13 9.06 6.02 -9.79
CA ASP A 13 8.89 4.73 -10.45
C ASP A 13 8.62 3.58 -9.47
N ALA A 14 8.34 2.39 -10.03
CA ALA A 14 8.01 1.20 -9.27
C ALA A 14 9.20 0.64 -8.46
N ALA A 15 10.43 0.84 -8.91
CA ALA A 15 11.61 0.40 -8.20
C ALA A 15 11.86 1.28 -6.96
N GLU A 16 11.67 2.59 -7.09
CA GLU A 16 11.70 3.55 -6.00
C GLU A 16 10.58 3.26 -4.97
N LEU A 17 9.39 2.86 -5.41
CA LEU A 17 8.32 2.46 -4.48
C LEU A 17 8.65 1.17 -3.74
N THR A 18 9.27 0.21 -4.42
CA THR A 18 9.74 -1.03 -3.80
C THR A 18 10.81 -0.74 -2.74
N GLU A 19 11.77 0.15 -3.05
CA GLU A 19 12.78 0.59 -2.09
C GLU A 19 12.16 1.38 -0.93
N ARG A 20 11.15 2.20 -1.22
CA ARG A 20 10.42 2.94 -0.21
C ARG A 20 9.77 2.00 0.80
N TRP A 21 9.09 0.96 0.32
CA TRP A 21 8.53 -0.07 1.17
C TRP A 21 9.61 -0.78 1.96
N ARG A 22 10.69 -1.25 1.32
CA ARG A 22 11.83 -1.89 2.00
C ARG A 22 12.35 -1.04 3.17
N GLY A 23 12.55 0.25 2.95
CA GLY A 23 13.00 1.18 3.98
C GLY A 23 11.99 1.41 5.11
N LEU A 24 10.68 1.41 4.81
CA LEU A 24 9.60 1.48 5.80
C LEU A 24 9.54 0.22 6.67
N LEU A 25 9.48 -0.94 6.04
CA LEU A 25 9.32 -2.23 6.71
C LEU A 25 10.52 -2.56 7.61
N GLN A 26 11.75 -2.22 7.20
CA GLN A 26 12.95 -2.40 8.04
C GLN A 26 12.92 -1.63 9.37
N LYS A 27 12.13 -0.55 9.46
CA LYS A 27 11.97 0.23 10.68
C LYS A 27 10.78 -0.24 11.52
N MET A 28 9.91 -1.07 10.95
CA MET A 28 8.77 -1.65 11.65
C MET A 28 9.16 -2.98 12.28
N ARG A 29 8.38 -3.40 13.27
CA ARG A 29 8.54 -4.72 13.86
C ARG A 29 8.12 -5.76 12.81
N ALA A 30 8.92 -6.80 12.63
CA ALA A 30 8.54 -7.93 11.79
C ALA A 30 7.18 -8.50 12.25
N PRO A 31 6.23 -8.72 11.32
CA PRO A 31 4.89 -9.12 11.72
C PRO A 31 4.88 -10.56 12.22
N ASP A 32 4.02 -10.83 13.21
CA ASP A 32 3.77 -12.19 13.71
C ASP A 32 2.75 -12.95 12.86
N SER A 33 1.91 -12.20 12.14
CA SER A 33 0.85 -12.68 11.27
C SER A 33 0.86 -11.92 9.94
N ARG A 34 -0.24 -11.99 9.19
CA ARG A 34 -0.38 -11.22 7.95
C ARG A 34 -0.77 -9.79 8.32
N THR A 35 -0.06 -8.83 7.76
CA THR A 35 -0.18 -7.41 8.12
C THR A 35 -0.36 -6.57 6.87
N LEU A 36 -1.26 -5.59 6.91
CA LEU A 36 -1.47 -4.64 5.82
C LEU A 36 -0.93 -3.26 6.19
N CYS A 37 -0.06 -2.71 5.35
CA CYS A 37 0.38 -1.33 5.44
C CYS A 37 -0.15 -0.52 4.26
N LEU A 38 -0.46 0.75 4.50
CA LEU A 38 -1.03 1.67 3.51
C LEU A 38 -0.25 2.98 3.50
N ALA A 39 0.05 3.49 2.31
CA ALA A 39 0.64 4.80 2.12
C ALA A 39 -0.08 5.56 1.01
N TRP A 40 -0.30 6.86 1.22
CA TRP A 40 -0.82 7.76 0.19
C TRP A 40 0.32 8.61 -0.37
N PHE A 41 0.33 8.72 -1.70
CA PHE A 41 1.27 9.55 -2.42
C PHE A 41 0.53 10.68 -3.15
N LEU A 42 1.09 11.87 -3.07
CA LEU A 42 0.65 13.04 -3.81
C LEU A 42 1.01 12.91 -5.30
N PRO A 43 0.43 13.75 -6.17
CA PRO A 43 0.74 13.77 -7.60
C PRO A 43 2.22 13.93 -7.94
N ASP A 44 2.97 14.62 -7.08
CA ASP A 44 4.41 14.83 -7.25
C ASP A 44 5.26 13.62 -6.77
N GLY A 45 4.61 12.54 -6.34
CA GLY A 45 5.25 11.32 -5.85
C GLY A 45 5.72 11.40 -4.41
N THR A 46 5.53 12.52 -3.70
CA THR A 46 5.83 12.60 -2.27
C THR A 46 4.77 11.88 -1.43
N MET A 47 5.15 11.43 -0.24
CA MET A 47 4.27 10.66 0.62
C MET A 47 3.50 11.58 1.57
N ALA A 48 2.18 11.62 1.43
CA ALA A 48 1.28 12.38 2.30
C ALA A 48 1.19 11.75 3.69
N GLU A 49 0.67 10.53 3.75
CA GLU A 49 0.39 9.83 4.99
C GLU A 49 0.74 8.34 4.89
N LEU A 50 1.14 7.77 6.03
CA LEU A 50 1.34 6.34 6.21
C LEU A 50 0.42 5.90 7.34
N VAL A 51 -0.45 4.93 7.06
CA VAL A 51 -1.24 4.27 8.10
C VAL A 51 -0.45 3.09 8.65
N VAL A 52 -0.45 3.02 9.99
CA VAL A 52 0.23 2.01 10.82
C VAL A 52 -0.20 0.59 10.38
N PRO A 53 0.69 -0.42 10.48
CA PRO A 53 0.37 -1.82 10.21
C PRO A 53 -0.94 -2.26 10.88
N VAL A 54 -1.84 -2.83 10.07
CA VAL A 54 -3.03 -3.54 10.53
C VAL A 54 -2.68 -5.02 10.56
N ASP A 55 -2.42 -5.55 11.76
CA ASP A 55 -2.09 -6.95 11.99
C ASP A 55 -3.33 -7.85 11.90
N ASP A 56 -3.10 -9.16 11.79
CA ASP A 56 -4.12 -10.21 11.80
C ASP A 56 -5.21 -10.04 10.72
N ILE A 57 -4.84 -9.49 9.56
CA ILE A 57 -5.79 -9.39 8.44
C ILE A 57 -6.12 -10.79 7.87
N PRO A 58 -7.36 -10.99 7.41
CA PRO A 58 -7.83 -12.29 6.96
C PRO A 58 -7.05 -12.79 5.73
N VAL A 59 -7.14 -14.11 5.51
CA VAL A 59 -6.55 -14.74 4.31
C VAL A 59 -7.18 -14.21 3.04
N GLU A 60 -8.50 -14.03 3.05
CA GLU A 60 -9.23 -13.42 1.96
C GLU A 60 -9.66 -11.99 2.35
N PRO A 61 -9.49 -11.02 1.43
CA PRO A 61 -9.91 -9.65 1.67
C PRO A 61 -11.44 -9.54 1.76
N ASP A 62 -11.91 -8.79 2.76
CA ASP A 62 -13.31 -8.39 2.84
C ASP A 62 -13.57 -7.17 1.95
N ARG A 63 -14.62 -7.23 1.12
CA ARG A 63 -15.03 -6.12 0.25
C ARG A 63 -15.48 -4.90 1.05
N VAL A 64 -16.07 -5.08 2.23
CA VAL A 64 -16.48 -3.96 3.08
C VAL A 64 -15.24 -3.26 3.62
N MET A 65 -14.26 -4.00 4.12
CA MET A 65 -12.94 -3.46 4.48
C MET A 65 -12.32 -2.65 3.33
N LEU A 66 -12.25 -3.19 2.11
CA LEU A 66 -11.67 -2.48 0.97
C LEU A 66 -12.45 -1.20 0.60
N GLY A 67 -13.78 -1.23 0.69
CA GLY A 67 -14.61 -0.04 0.50
C GLY A 67 -14.35 1.05 1.55
N ASN A 68 -14.10 0.66 2.81
CA ASN A 68 -13.74 1.61 3.86
C ASN A 68 -12.37 2.27 3.61
N LEU A 69 -11.44 1.58 2.95
CA LEU A 69 -10.15 2.19 2.56
C LEU A 69 -10.30 3.27 1.49
N ALA A 70 -11.29 3.13 0.60
CA ALA A 70 -11.63 4.20 -0.33
C ALA A 70 -12.11 5.46 0.42
N GLN A 71 -12.93 5.31 1.46
CA GLN A 71 -13.35 6.44 2.30
C GLN A 71 -12.19 7.08 3.06
N LEU A 72 -11.20 6.29 3.51
CA LEU A 72 -10.01 6.85 4.15
C LEU A 72 -9.19 7.73 3.20
N THR A 73 -9.23 7.44 1.89
CA THR A 73 -8.58 8.28 0.87
C THR A 73 -9.22 9.67 0.79
N GLU A 74 -10.54 9.78 0.98
CA GLU A 74 -11.23 11.08 1.06
C GLU A 74 -10.70 11.93 2.21
N VAL A 75 -10.51 11.31 3.39
CA VAL A 75 -10.01 11.99 4.60
C VAL A 75 -8.59 12.51 4.39
N VAL A 76 -7.71 11.69 3.80
CA VAL A 76 -6.33 12.09 3.50
C VAL A 76 -6.31 13.21 2.45
N ALA A 77 -7.15 13.12 1.42
CA ALA A 77 -7.24 14.15 0.38
C ALA A 77 -7.70 15.51 0.93
N GLU A 78 -8.70 15.50 1.81
CA GLU A 78 -9.15 16.72 2.51
C GLU A 78 -8.03 17.34 3.34
N HIS A 79 -7.27 16.52 4.08
CA HIS A 79 -6.13 16.97 4.88
C HIS A 79 -5.02 17.60 4.02
N GLU A 80 -4.68 16.96 2.91
CA GLU A 80 -3.63 17.41 1.99
C GLU A 80 -4.10 18.52 1.02
N ARG A 81 -5.40 18.84 1.01
CA ARG A 81 -6.04 19.82 0.12
C ARG A 81 -5.84 19.50 -1.37
N VAL A 82 -6.01 18.23 -1.73
CA VAL A 82 -5.99 17.74 -3.11
C VAL A 82 -7.29 17.00 -3.41
N GLU A 83 -7.57 16.75 -4.69
CA GLU A 83 -8.69 15.88 -5.05
C GLU A 83 -8.34 14.42 -4.69
N PRO A 84 -9.25 13.62 -4.15
CA PRO A 84 -8.93 12.24 -3.78
C PRO A 84 -8.58 11.35 -4.99
N ALA A 85 -8.92 11.79 -6.22
CA ALA A 85 -8.51 11.10 -7.45
C ALA A 85 -7.03 11.36 -7.82
N GLU A 86 -6.42 12.40 -7.24
CA GLU A 86 -5.02 12.75 -7.42
C GLU A 86 -4.09 11.97 -6.49
N LEU A 87 -4.64 11.38 -5.42
CA LEU A 87 -3.89 10.53 -4.51
C LEU A 87 -3.69 9.13 -5.09
N HIS A 88 -2.47 8.62 -4.94
CA HIS A 88 -2.17 7.22 -5.18
C HIS A 88 -2.14 6.44 -3.87
N LEU A 89 -2.98 5.41 -3.76
CA LEU A 89 -3.00 4.51 -2.60
C LEU A 89 -2.11 3.27 -2.83
N ALA A 90 -0.98 3.21 -2.14
CA ALA A 90 -0.09 2.06 -2.17
C ALA A 90 -0.34 1.12 -0.98
N PHE A 91 -0.44 -0.17 -1.29
CA PHE A 91 -0.58 -1.26 -0.33
C PHE A 91 0.73 -2.04 -0.21
N CYS A 92 1.04 -2.48 1.00
CA CYS A 92 2.03 -3.53 1.25
C CYS A 92 1.41 -4.62 2.12
N LEU A 93 1.29 -5.82 1.56
CA LEU A 93 0.86 -7.02 2.26
C LEU A 93 2.10 -7.73 2.81
N GLU A 94 2.35 -7.60 4.10
CA GLU A 94 3.41 -8.34 4.77
C GLU A 94 2.90 -9.71 5.21
N ARG A 95 3.68 -10.75 4.92
CA ARG A 95 3.41 -12.11 5.40
C ARG A 95 4.70 -12.91 5.50
N ARG A 96 4.67 -13.98 6.28
CA ARG A 96 5.75 -14.99 6.25
C ARG A 96 5.61 -15.88 5.00
N GLY A 97 6.70 -16.58 4.68
CA GLY A 97 6.73 -17.59 3.64
C GLY A 97 7.56 -17.19 2.41
N PRO A 98 7.28 -17.79 1.24
CA PRO A 98 8.12 -17.67 0.06
C PRO A 98 8.05 -16.28 -0.56
N SER A 99 9.11 -15.91 -1.28
CA SER A 99 9.27 -14.63 -2.00
C SER A 99 8.49 -14.52 -3.31
N TYR A 100 7.82 -15.59 -3.74
CA TYR A 100 6.88 -15.54 -4.85
C TYR A 100 5.46 -15.30 -4.32
N LEU A 101 4.59 -14.76 -5.19
CA LEU A 101 3.18 -14.56 -4.89
C LEU A 101 2.47 -15.90 -4.73
N THR A 102 1.78 -16.06 -3.61
CA THR A 102 0.93 -17.21 -3.30
C THR A 102 -0.49 -16.98 -3.84
N PRO A 103 -1.33 -18.03 -3.93
CA PRO A 103 -2.74 -17.87 -4.28
C PRO A 103 -3.49 -16.87 -3.39
N ASP A 104 -3.19 -16.83 -2.10
CA ASP A 104 -3.79 -15.86 -1.17
C ASP A 104 -3.40 -14.42 -1.54
N ASP A 105 -2.14 -14.19 -1.90
CA ASP A 105 -1.68 -12.86 -2.33
C ASP A 105 -2.38 -12.43 -3.61
N GLN A 106 -2.56 -13.36 -4.54
CA GLN A 106 -3.30 -13.12 -5.79
C GLN A 106 -4.76 -12.80 -5.51
N ALA A 107 -5.40 -13.47 -4.54
CA ALA A 107 -6.76 -13.16 -4.12
C ALA A 107 -6.87 -11.74 -3.54
N TRP A 108 -5.90 -11.34 -2.70
CA TRP A 108 -5.77 -9.97 -2.21
C TRP A 108 -5.62 -8.94 -3.33
N VAL A 109 -4.68 -9.16 -4.24
CA VAL A 109 -4.42 -8.29 -5.39
C VAL A 109 -5.68 -8.17 -6.26
N ALA A 110 -6.31 -9.28 -6.60
CA ALA A 110 -7.50 -9.30 -7.45
C ALA A 110 -8.68 -8.55 -6.81
N ALA A 111 -8.89 -8.70 -5.50
CA ALA A 111 -9.96 -7.97 -4.82
C ALA A 111 -9.67 -6.48 -4.70
N ILE A 112 -8.43 -6.09 -4.38
CA ILE A 112 -8.01 -4.68 -4.34
C ILE A 112 -8.24 -4.04 -5.71
N GLU A 113 -7.78 -4.67 -6.78
CA GLU A 113 -7.97 -4.17 -8.14
C GLU A 113 -9.46 -4.08 -8.51
N ALA A 114 -10.24 -5.12 -8.25
CA ALA A 114 -11.66 -5.15 -8.59
C ALA A 114 -12.46 -4.08 -7.83
N VAL A 115 -12.16 -3.85 -6.55
CA VAL A 115 -12.86 -2.87 -5.72
C VAL A 115 -12.36 -1.47 -6.01
N LEU A 116 -11.06 -1.19 -5.83
CA LEU A 116 -10.55 0.18 -5.88
C LEU A 116 -10.49 0.71 -7.31
N ARG A 117 -9.89 -0.02 -8.24
CA ARG A 117 -9.83 0.43 -9.65
C ARG A 117 -11.15 0.21 -10.36
N GLY A 118 -11.74 -0.97 -10.19
CA GLY A 118 -12.94 -1.37 -10.92
C GLY A 118 -14.18 -0.61 -10.47
N ARG A 119 -14.51 -0.67 -9.17
CA ARG A 119 -15.75 -0.09 -8.63
C ARG A 119 -15.60 1.37 -8.23
N GLU A 120 -14.52 1.72 -7.55
CA GLU A 120 -14.32 3.06 -6.97
C GLU A 120 -13.53 4.00 -7.90
N GLY A 121 -12.95 3.50 -9.00
CA GLY A 121 -12.20 4.30 -9.97
C GLY A 121 -10.91 4.93 -9.43
N ARG A 122 -10.31 4.36 -8.38
CA ARG A 122 -9.13 4.87 -7.69
C ARG A 122 -7.85 4.22 -8.22
N ASP A 123 -6.80 5.02 -8.36
CA ASP A 123 -5.46 4.47 -8.61
C ASP A 123 -4.89 3.84 -7.32
N CYS A 124 -4.30 2.66 -7.48
CA CYS A 124 -3.71 1.93 -6.38
C CYS A 124 -2.56 1.04 -6.87
N SER A 125 -1.66 0.66 -5.98
CA SER A 125 -0.61 -0.34 -6.23
C SER A 125 -0.51 -1.30 -5.06
N VAL A 126 0.00 -2.51 -5.31
CA VAL A 126 0.15 -3.54 -4.28
C VAL A 126 1.56 -4.11 -4.36
N HIS A 127 2.21 -4.16 -3.20
CA HIS A 127 3.42 -4.94 -2.97
C HIS A 127 3.12 -6.07 -2.00
N VAL A 128 3.87 -7.15 -2.12
CA VAL A 128 3.91 -8.21 -1.10
C VAL A 128 5.32 -8.23 -0.54
N ALA A 129 5.42 -8.42 0.77
CA ALA A 129 6.68 -8.41 1.46
C ALA A 129 6.78 -9.50 2.54
N ALA A 130 8.02 -9.82 2.88
CA ALA A 130 8.41 -10.47 4.12
C ALA A 130 9.77 -9.93 4.57
N ASP A 131 10.30 -10.42 5.69
CA ASP A 131 11.51 -9.97 6.38
C ASP A 131 12.62 -9.39 5.49
N THR A 132 12.98 -10.06 4.38
CA THR A 132 14.12 -9.68 3.54
C THR A 132 13.77 -9.27 2.12
N TRP A 133 12.49 -9.29 1.73
CA TRP A 133 12.10 -9.07 0.36
C TRP A 133 10.78 -8.29 0.25
N VAL A 134 10.71 -7.51 -0.82
CA VAL A 134 9.51 -6.76 -1.23
C VAL A 134 9.42 -6.92 -2.73
N VAL A 135 8.26 -7.32 -3.24
CA VAL A 135 8.02 -7.49 -4.67
C VAL A 135 6.72 -6.78 -5.07
N PRO A 136 6.68 -6.16 -6.26
CA PRO A 136 5.45 -5.61 -6.81
C PRO A 136 4.50 -6.75 -7.20
N ALA A 137 3.22 -6.57 -6.90
CA ALA A 137 2.15 -7.51 -7.22
C ALA A 137 1.04 -6.87 -8.08
N LEU A 138 0.81 -5.57 -7.89
CA LEU A 138 -0.03 -4.73 -8.74
C LEU A 138 0.71 -3.40 -8.98
N PRO A 139 1.15 -3.09 -10.21
CA PRO A 139 1.86 -1.84 -10.48
C PRO A 139 0.89 -0.66 -10.45
N ARG A 140 1.36 0.54 -10.09
CA ARG A 140 0.63 1.80 -10.31
C ARG A 140 0.26 1.98 -11.79
N VAL A 141 -0.89 2.60 -12.10
CA VAL A 141 -1.33 2.79 -13.49
C VAL A 141 -0.42 3.75 -14.27
N SER A 142 -0.04 4.87 -13.64
CA SER A 142 0.83 5.90 -14.23
C SER A 142 1.67 6.58 -13.14
N TRP A 143 2.90 6.93 -13.48
CA TRP A 143 3.84 7.64 -12.60
C TRP A 143 3.82 9.13 -12.85
#